data_AF-A0A8T7DT22-F1
#
_entry.id   AF-A0A8T7DT22-F1
#
_cell.length_a   1.000
_cell.length_b   1.000
_cell.length_c   1.000
_cell.angle_alpha   90.00
_cell.angle_beta   90.00
_cell.angle_gamma   90.00
#
_symmetry.space_group_name_H-M   'P 1'
#
loop_
_entity.id
_entity.type
_entity.pdbx_description
1 polymer ?
#
loop_
_entity_poly.entity_id
_entity_poly.type
_entity_poly.pdbx_seq_one_letter_code
_entity_poly.pdbx_strand_id
1 'polypeptide(L)'
;MKAGRIAFVAVAIFTGWTLTAVAGTQAVREVEVIKGDNVEKHVEVITFDDTRFRIDFLGPDMKRTDESPYIMTVDNGESWVLGSKPKKQFYCSSMQTEEFFKNIGSQVTDAIDFFNVKADSPVVKQTLEEPGPEIQGFKTTHVRVETNARAYAKFLFVKFEYTVKIVDDLWYTTDVEIHPIRKKWIHALMRSDNQIIDNLFADYTKNLGGPVLKSESVVDITNVRKKKTDTQKERTELTSVKELTSEELDKIFQMPKCEPMDDDDVKDNAQGLLSAGKLTL
;
A
#
# COMPACT_ATOMS: atom_id res chain seq x y z
N MET A 1 7.47 25.07 25.45
CA MET A 1 8.03 23.91 26.18
C MET A 1 6.90 23.00 26.61
N LYS A 2 6.60 21.95 25.83
CA LYS A 2 5.63 20.91 26.16
C LYS A 2 6.35 19.57 26.10
N ALA A 3 6.17 18.79 27.16
CA ALA A 3 6.84 17.54 27.43
C ALA A 3 6.46 16.45 26.41
N GLY A 4 7.47 15.77 25.87
CA GLY A 4 7.32 14.57 25.07
C GLY A 4 6.93 13.38 25.94
N ARG A 5 5.92 12.62 25.49
CA ARG A 5 5.63 11.28 26.00
C ARG A 5 6.47 10.31 25.18
N ILE A 6 7.50 9.78 25.82
CA ILE A 6 8.31 8.67 25.35
C ILE A 6 7.47 7.40 25.53
N ALA A 7 7.22 6.67 24.45
CA ALA A 7 6.65 5.32 24.50
C ALA A 7 7.71 4.36 25.07
N PHE A 8 7.38 3.71 26.19
CA PHE A 8 8.21 2.73 26.86
C PHE A 8 8.07 1.37 26.16
N VAL A 9 9.18 0.82 25.66
CA VAL A 9 9.35 -0.63 25.46
C VAL A 9 9.86 -1.20 26.77
N ALA A 10 9.11 -2.12 27.37
CA ALA A 10 9.53 -2.83 28.57
C ALA A 10 10.62 -3.86 28.20
N VAL A 11 11.87 -3.54 28.50
CA VAL A 11 12.99 -4.49 28.49
C VAL A 11 13.52 -4.60 29.91
N ALA A 12 13.45 -5.80 30.47
CA ALA A 12 14.34 -6.27 31.53
C ALA A 12 15.02 -7.51 30.94
N ILE A 13 16.34 -7.54 30.76
CA ILE A 13 17.32 -7.94 31.80
C ILE A 13 18.70 -7.29 31.52
N PHE A 14 19.37 -6.90 32.60
CA PHE A 14 20.74 -6.42 32.74
C PHE A 14 21.82 -7.39 32.17
N THR A 15 22.77 -6.88 31.38
CA THR A 15 24.23 -6.75 31.68
C THR A 15 25.02 -6.71 30.37
N GLY A 16 25.67 -5.57 30.08
CA GLY A 16 26.85 -5.49 29.21
C GLY A 16 26.65 -5.67 27.69
N TRP A 17 25.82 -4.83 27.06
CA TRP A 17 25.75 -4.74 25.61
C TRP A 17 25.68 -3.28 25.21
N THR A 18 26.49 -2.89 24.24
CA THR A 18 26.43 -1.58 23.57
C THR A 18 24.97 -1.25 23.27
N LEU A 19 24.50 -0.08 23.71
CA LEU A 19 23.24 0.51 23.23
C LEU A 19 23.35 0.61 21.71
N THR A 20 22.95 -0.43 20.98
CA THR A 20 22.59 -0.28 19.58
C THR A 20 21.31 0.53 19.63
N ALA A 21 21.44 1.85 19.58
CA ALA A 21 20.31 2.75 19.50
C ALA A 21 19.49 2.28 18.30
N VAL A 22 18.32 1.71 18.58
CA VAL A 22 17.35 1.37 17.56
C VAL A 22 17.03 2.67 16.85
N ALA A 23 17.48 2.79 15.61
CA ALA A 23 17.36 4.01 14.85
C ALA A 23 16.14 3.95 13.91
N GLY A 24 15.58 2.76 13.71
CA GLY A 24 14.48 2.52 12.78
C GLY A 24 14.10 1.05 12.73
N THR A 25 13.12 0.74 11.90
CA THR A 25 12.48 -0.57 11.80
C THR A 25 12.43 -1.03 10.34
N GLN A 26 12.59 -2.33 10.14
CA GLN A 26 12.30 -3.01 8.88
C GLN A 26 11.23 -4.08 9.11
N ALA A 27 10.15 -4.00 8.33
CA ALA A 27 9.08 -4.98 8.25
C ALA A 27 9.12 -5.67 6.89
N VAL A 28 8.87 -6.98 6.89
CA VAL A 28 8.73 -7.78 5.67
C VAL A 28 7.29 -8.24 5.55
N ARG A 29 6.68 -7.96 4.41
CA ARG A 29 5.33 -8.35 4.07
C ARG A 29 5.37 -9.23 2.83
N GLU A 30 4.72 -10.38 2.88
CA GLU A 30 4.50 -11.21 1.70
C GLU A 30 3.16 -10.84 1.07
N VAL A 31 3.14 -10.75 -0.27
CA VAL A 31 1.96 -10.44 -1.06
C VAL A 31 1.73 -11.55 -2.08
N GLU A 32 0.53 -12.11 -2.08
CA GLU A 32 0.09 -13.13 -3.02
C GLU A 32 -1.18 -12.67 -3.73
N VAL A 33 -1.14 -12.63 -5.07
CA VAL A 33 -2.28 -12.25 -5.92
C VAL A 33 -2.66 -13.43 -6.81
N ILE A 34 -3.91 -13.86 -6.73
CA ILE A 34 -4.46 -14.98 -7.49
C ILE A 34 -5.50 -14.44 -8.48
N LYS A 35 -5.26 -14.65 -9.78
CA LYS A 35 -6.15 -14.26 -10.88
C LYS A 35 -6.39 -15.47 -11.79
N GLY A 36 -7.51 -16.16 -11.61
CA GLY A 36 -7.76 -17.45 -12.29
C GLY A 36 -6.71 -18.50 -11.88
N ASP A 37 -6.03 -19.09 -12.85
CA ASP A 37 -4.96 -20.08 -12.62
C ASP A 37 -3.57 -19.45 -12.37
N ASN A 38 -3.46 -18.13 -12.48
CA ASN A 38 -2.20 -17.41 -12.29
C ASN A 38 -2.05 -16.97 -10.84
N VAL A 39 -0.92 -17.36 -10.22
CA VAL A 39 -0.51 -16.93 -8.88
C VAL A 39 0.76 -16.10 -9.01
N GLU A 40 0.69 -14.85 -8.58
CA GLU A 40 1.83 -13.95 -8.48
C GLU A 40 2.20 -13.77 -7.01
N LYS A 41 3.49 -13.90 -6.70
CA LYS A 41 4.03 -13.68 -5.36
C LYS A 41 5.15 -12.66 -5.41
N HIS A 42 5.11 -11.71 -4.49
CA HIS A 42 6.20 -10.78 -4.29
C HIS A 42 6.34 -10.43 -2.81
N VAL A 43 7.45 -9.78 -2.48
CA VAL A 43 7.78 -9.41 -1.10
C VAL A 43 7.95 -7.90 -1.05
N GLU A 44 7.31 -7.28 -0.07
CA GLU A 44 7.49 -5.87 0.25
C GLU A 44 8.38 -5.76 1.48
N VAL A 45 9.49 -5.06 1.34
CA VAL A 45 10.37 -4.72 2.47
C VAL A 45 10.16 -3.26 2.82
N ILE A 46 9.46 -3.02 3.93
CA ILE A 46 9.11 -1.70 4.41
C ILE A 46 10.16 -1.29 5.45
N THR A 47 10.91 -0.23 5.18
CA THR A 47 11.92 0.31 6.11
C THR A 47 11.55 1.74 6.49
N PHE A 48 11.59 2.07 7.76
CA PHE A 48 11.24 3.41 8.23
C PHE A 48 11.96 3.81 9.52
N ASP A 49 12.10 5.12 9.69
CA ASP A 49 12.38 5.79 10.95
C ASP A 49 11.43 6.99 11.09
N ASP A 50 11.66 7.85 12.08
CA ASP A 50 10.82 9.02 12.38
C ASP A 50 10.60 9.94 11.16
N THR A 51 11.56 9.98 10.22
CA THR A 51 11.60 10.97 9.13
C THR A 51 11.66 10.37 7.73
N ARG A 52 12.05 9.10 7.61
CA ARG A 52 12.27 8.42 6.34
C ARG A 52 11.40 7.19 6.23
N PHE A 53 10.94 6.87 5.03
CA PHE A 53 10.11 5.70 4.77
C PHE A 53 10.42 5.16 3.37
N ARG A 54 10.58 3.85 3.24
CA ARG A 54 10.90 3.17 1.98
C ARG A 54 10.16 1.84 1.89
N ILE A 55 9.60 1.54 0.74
CA ILE A 55 9.07 0.23 0.38
C ILE A 55 9.88 -0.27 -0.80
N ASP A 56 10.53 -1.42 -0.64
CA ASP A 56 11.14 -2.14 -1.76
C ASP A 56 10.23 -3.28 -2.22
N PHE A 57 10.02 -3.38 -3.54
CA PHE A 57 9.23 -4.43 -4.16
C PHE A 57 10.15 -5.51 -4.71
N LEU A 58 10.34 -6.58 -3.94
CA LEU A 58 11.30 -7.64 -4.21
C LEU A 58 10.63 -8.88 -4.79
N GLY A 59 11.42 -9.67 -5.52
CA GLY A 59 11.03 -11.01 -5.92
C GLY A 59 11.02 -12.00 -4.73
N PRO A 60 10.61 -13.26 -4.96
CA PRO A 60 10.54 -14.28 -3.91
C PRO A 60 11.87 -14.60 -3.21
N ASP A 61 13.01 -14.24 -3.82
CA ASP A 61 14.34 -14.45 -3.23
C ASP A 61 14.75 -13.35 -2.22
N MET A 62 13.90 -12.33 -2.04
CA MET A 62 14.10 -11.19 -1.13
C MET A 62 15.41 -10.42 -1.35
N LYS A 63 16.03 -10.54 -2.53
CA LYS A 63 17.29 -9.85 -2.81
C LYS A 63 17.01 -8.45 -3.31
N ARG A 64 17.41 -7.46 -2.52
CA ARG A 64 17.52 -6.09 -3.00
C ARG A 64 18.69 -6.00 -3.97
N THR A 65 18.43 -5.52 -5.16
CA THR A 65 19.43 -5.16 -6.16
C THR A 65 19.28 -3.68 -6.49
N ASP A 66 20.26 -3.12 -7.20
CA ASP A 66 20.15 -1.76 -7.76
C ASP A 66 19.03 -1.66 -8.82
N GLU A 67 18.35 -2.77 -9.14
CA GLU A 67 17.25 -2.84 -10.09
C GLU A 67 15.89 -3.02 -9.41
N SER A 68 15.85 -3.22 -8.09
CA SER A 68 14.61 -3.42 -7.35
C SER A 68 13.77 -2.14 -7.36
N PRO A 69 12.50 -2.20 -7.82
CA PRO A 69 11.61 -1.06 -7.72
C PRO A 69 11.39 -0.67 -6.26
N TYR A 70 11.31 0.62 -5.99
CA TYR A 70 11.01 1.12 -4.66
C TYR A 70 10.22 2.42 -4.71
N ILE A 71 9.54 2.72 -3.62
CA ILE A 71 9.00 4.04 -3.32
C ILE A 71 9.59 4.49 -2.00
N MET A 72 10.07 5.72 -1.93
CA MET A 72 10.63 6.25 -0.68
C MET A 72 10.40 7.74 -0.49
N THR A 73 10.50 8.18 0.75
CA THR A 73 10.60 9.58 1.17
C THR A 73 11.71 9.68 2.20
N VAL A 74 12.42 10.81 2.17
CA VAL A 74 13.48 11.15 3.14
C VAL A 74 13.20 12.47 3.88
N ASP A 75 12.01 13.04 3.67
CA ASP A 75 11.60 14.37 4.12
C ASP A 75 10.24 14.35 4.83
N ASN A 76 10.01 13.33 5.66
CA ASN A 76 8.75 13.13 6.39
C ASN A 76 7.53 12.95 5.49
N GLY A 77 7.69 12.45 4.26
CA GLY A 77 6.60 12.33 3.30
C GLY A 77 6.13 13.69 2.79
N GLU A 78 7.05 14.62 2.55
CA GLU A 78 6.76 15.85 1.80
C GLU A 78 6.90 15.56 0.30
N SER A 79 7.99 14.90 -0.10
CA SER A 79 8.20 14.37 -1.44
C SER A 79 8.37 12.86 -1.46
N TRP A 80 8.05 12.27 -2.61
CA TRP A 80 8.20 10.84 -2.87
C TRP A 80 9.08 10.62 -4.08
N VAL A 81 9.99 9.66 -3.94
CA VAL A 81 10.84 9.16 -5.00
C VAL A 81 10.33 7.79 -5.42
N LEU A 82 9.94 7.68 -6.69
CA LEU A 82 9.69 6.40 -7.35
C LEU A 82 10.97 5.97 -8.08
N GLY A 83 11.56 4.86 -7.66
CA GLY A 83 12.66 4.21 -8.36
C GLY A 83 12.17 2.99 -9.11
N SER A 84 12.40 2.93 -10.42
CA SER A 84 12.04 1.78 -11.24
C SER A 84 12.98 1.65 -12.45
N LYS A 85 13.11 0.43 -12.97
CA LYS A 85 13.99 0.12 -14.12
C LYS A 85 13.21 -0.45 -15.31
N PRO A 86 12.28 0.29 -15.94
CA PRO A 86 11.76 -0.13 -17.23
C PRO A 86 12.92 -0.20 -18.24
N LYS A 87 13.04 -1.31 -18.96
CA LYS A 87 13.95 -1.45 -20.13
C LYS A 87 15.45 -1.21 -19.86
N LYS A 88 15.96 -1.56 -18.67
CA LYS A 88 17.40 -1.57 -18.30
C LYS A 88 18.06 -0.21 -18.01
N GLN A 89 17.33 0.90 -17.92
CA GLN A 89 17.84 2.18 -17.40
C GLN A 89 17.15 2.49 -16.07
N PHE A 90 17.94 2.88 -15.05
CA PHE A 90 17.41 3.13 -13.72
C PHE A 90 16.94 4.58 -13.65
N TYR A 91 15.63 4.75 -13.60
CA TYR A 91 15.05 6.07 -13.55
C TYR A 91 14.52 6.39 -12.16
N CYS A 92 14.52 7.68 -11.82
CA CYS A 92 13.90 8.20 -10.62
C CYS A 92 13.09 9.45 -10.94
N SER A 93 11.97 9.60 -10.25
CA SER A 93 11.26 10.88 -10.21
C SER A 93 11.00 11.25 -8.77
N SER A 94 11.30 12.50 -8.41
CA SER A 94 10.95 13.09 -7.13
C SER A 94 9.82 14.08 -7.36
N MET A 95 8.72 13.90 -6.64
CA MET A 95 7.55 14.76 -6.77
C MET A 95 6.91 15.01 -5.41
N GLN A 96 6.19 16.13 -5.29
CA GLN A 96 5.48 16.46 -4.06
C GLN A 96 4.38 15.44 -3.79
N THR A 97 4.07 15.19 -2.52
CA THR A 97 3.10 14.16 -2.11
C THR A 97 1.75 14.30 -2.81
N GLU A 98 1.16 15.49 -2.82
CA GLU A 98 -0.13 15.70 -3.48
C GLU A 98 -0.07 15.42 -4.98
N GLU A 99 1.01 15.83 -5.64
CA GLU A 99 1.25 15.57 -7.07
C GLU A 99 1.46 14.08 -7.34
N PHE A 100 2.22 13.37 -6.50
CA PHE A 100 2.41 11.92 -6.58
C PHE A 100 1.08 11.18 -6.56
N PHE A 101 0.25 11.47 -5.56
CA PHE A 101 -1.04 10.80 -5.42
C PHE A 101 -2.09 11.26 -6.42
N LYS A 102 -2.01 12.51 -6.87
CA LYS A 102 -2.82 12.98 -7.99
C LYS A 102 -2.45 12.27 -9.28
N ASN A 103 -1.17 12.06 -9.57
CA ASN A 103 -0.72 11.33 -10.76
C ASN A 103 -1.12 9.85 -10.71
N ILE A 104 -1.07 9.23 -9.52
CA ILE A 104 -1.58 7.86 -9.32
C ILE A 104 -3.11 7.81 -9.47
N GLY A 105 -3.82 8.73 -8.79
CA GLY A 105 -5.27 8.85 -8.83
C GLY A 105 -5.78 9.10 -10.26
N SER A 106 -5.14 10.02 -10.99
CA SER A 106 -5.48 10.36 -12.36
C SER A 106 -5.29 9.18 -13.31
N GLN A 107 -4.38 8.26 -13.04
CA GLN A 107 -4.25 7.05 -13.86
C GLN A 107 -5.40 6.07 -13.65
N VAL A 108 -5.84 5.92 -12.39
CA VAL A 108 -7.05 5.15 -12.09
C VAL A 108 -8.26 5.81 -12.75
N THR A 109 -8.33 7.14 -12.80
CA THR A 109 -9.42 7.88 -13.47
C THR A 109 -9.32 7.87 -14.99
N ASP A 110 -8.13 7.96 -15.59
CA ASP A 110 -7.95 8.00 -17.05
C ASP A 110 -8.48 6.72 -17.71
N ALA A 111 -8.25 5.56 -17.06
CA ALA A 111 -8.84 4.30 -17.48
C ALA A 111 -10.37 4.31 -17.36
N ILE A 112 -10.92 4.93 -16.31
CA ILE A 112 -12.37 5.07 -16.08
C ILE A 112 -12.99 6.03 -17.12
N ASP A 113 -12.35 7.16 -17.40
CA ASP A 113 -12.82 8.21 -18.31
C ASP A 113 -12.77 7.78 -19.78
N PHE A 114 -11.72 7.06 -20.19
CA PHE A 114 -11.61 6.50 -21.54
C PHE A 114 -12.79 5.58 -21.89
N PHE A 115 -13.33 4.85 -20.90
CA PHE A 115 -14.48 3.97 -21.06
C PHE A 115 -15.82 4.62 -20.67
N ASN A 116 -15.83 5.93 -20.37
CA ASN A 116 -16.97 6.68 -19.82
C ASN A 116 -17.67 5.90 -18.70
N VAL A 117 -16.85 5.38 -17.78
CA VAL A 117 -17.29 4.55 -16.66
C VAL A 117 -17.93 5.45 -15.63
N LYS A 118 -19.26 5.36 -15.50
CA LYS A 118 -19.96 5.93 -14.36
C LYS A 118 -20.03 4.86 -13.28
N ALA A 119 -19.43 5.11 -12.11
CA ALA A 119 -19.67 4.26 -10.96
C ALA A 119 -20.70 4.90 -10.04
N ASP A 120 -21.66 4.11 -9.57
CA ASP A 120 -22.47 4.50 -8.42
C ASP A 120 -21.55 4.56 -7.19
N SER A 121 -21.86 5.43 -6.24
CA SER A 121 -21.07 5.54 -5.00
C SER A 121 -20.97 4.17 -4.32
N PRO A 122 -19.75 3.69 -4.00
CA PRO A 122 -19.57 2.40 -3.38
C PRO A 122 -20.28 2.39 -2.03
N VAL A 123 -20.93 1.27 -1.70
CA VAL A 123 -21.51 1.03 -0.38
C VAL A 123 -20.54 0.16 0.39
N VAL A 124 -19.88 0.75 1.39
CA VAL A 124 -18.96 0.08 2.30
C VAL A 124 -19.72 -0.29 3.57
N LYS A 125 -19.63 -1.56 3.98
CA LYS A 125 -20.28 -2.07 5.20
C LYS A 125 -19.33 -2.95 5.97
N GLN A 126 -19.08 -2.60 7.24
CA GLN A 126 -18.49 -3.54 8.19
C GLN A 126 -19.49 -4.64 8.51
N THR A 127 -19.10 -5.90 8.30
CA THR A 127 -19.96 -7.08 8.45
C THR A 127 -19.54 -7.99 9.60
N LEU A 128 -18.31 -7.87 10.09
CA LEU A 128 -17.77 -8.63 11.21
C LEU A 128 -16.74 -7.80 11.96
N GLU A 129 -16.68 -7.98 13.28
CA GLU A 129 -15.59 -7.52 14.13
C GLU A 129 -15.44 -8.49 15.30
N GLU A 130 -14.26 -9.10 15.43
CA GLU A 130 -13.97 -10.10 16.45
C GLU A 130 -12.47 -10.13 16.79
N PRO A 131 -12.06 -10.72 17.93
CA PRO A 131 -10.64 -10.93 18.21
C PRO A 131 -9.98 -11.77 17.12
N GLY A 132 -8.83 -11.31 16.62
CA GLY A 132 -8.01 -12.05 15.66
C GLY A 132 -6.89 -12.86 16.34
N PRO A 133 -6.16 -13.69 15.57
CA PRO A 133 -4.96 -14.35 16.08
C PRO A 133 -3.86 -13.34 16.40
N GLU A 134 -2.91 -13.74 17.25
CA GLU A 134 -1.68 -12.97 17.43
C GLU A 134 -0.82 -13.04 16.17
N ILE A 135 -0.30 -11.91 15.71
CA ILE A 135 0.58 -11.82 14.53
C ILE A 135 1.86 -11.09 14.95
N GLN A 136 3.01 -11.76 14.82
CA GLN A 136 4.32 -11.20 15.21
C GLN A 136 4.37 -10.68 16.67
N GLY A 137 3.66 -11.32 17.60
CA GLY A 137 3.60 -10.88 18.99
C GLY A 137 2.53 -9.81 19.30
N PHE A 138 1.83 -9.31 18.28
CA PHE A 138 0.79 -8.29 18.43
C PHE A 138 -0.59 -8.90 18.48
N LYS A 139 -1.41 -8.43 19.42
CA LYS A 139 -2.83 -8.79 19.45
C LYS A 139 -3.53 -8.11 18.29
N THR A 140 -4.40 -8.85 17.60
CA THR A 140 -5.14 -8.30 16.46
C THR A 140 -6.64 -8.32 16.68
N THR A 141 -7.33 -7.42 15.98
CA THR A 141 -8.77 -7.45 15.77
C THR A 141 -9.01 -7.80 14.31
N HIS A 142 -9.85 -8.79 14.07
CA HIS A 142 -10.32 -9.19 12.76
C HIS A 142 -11.57 -8.38 12.41
N VAL A 143 -11.54 -7.69 11.28
CA VAL A 143 -12.68 -6.96 10.73
C VAL A 143 -12.93 -7.42 9.31
N ARG A 144 -14.20 -7.68 8.97
CA ARG A 144 -14.63 -7.90 7.59
C ARG A 144 -15.36 -6.69 7.05
N VAL A 145 -14.85 -6.12 5.98
CA VAL A 145 -15.47 -5.02 5.23
C VAL A 145 -15.99 -5.56 3.90
N GLU A 146 -17.26 -5.34 3.61
CA GLU A 146 -17.85 -5.63 2.30
C GLU A 146 -18.11 -4.31 1.57
N THR A 147 -17.52 -4.17 0.39
CA THR A 147 -17.76 -3.04 -0.51
C THR A 147 -18.50 -3.51 -1.75
N ASN A 148 -19.63 -2.88 -2.05
CA ASN A 148 -20.38 -3.14 -3.28
C ASN A 148 -20.41 -1.87 -4.13
N ALA A 149 -20.07 -1.99 -5.41
CA ALA A 149 -20.15 -0.90 -6.38
C ALA A 149 -20.79 -1.38 -7.68
N ARG A 150 -21.43 -0.45 -8.40
CA ARG A 150 -21.89 -0.67 -9.77
C ARG A 150 -21.15 0.26 -10.69
N ALA A 151 -20.69 -0.27 -11.81
CA ALA A 151 -19.96 0.49 -12.82
C ALA A 151 -20.63 0.30 -14.18
N TYR A 152 -20.77 1.41 -14.91
CA TYR A 152 -21.41 1.48 -16.21
C TYR A 152 -20.41 2.00 -17.23
N ALA A 153 -19.92 1.14 -18.12
CA ALA A 153 -19.08 1.57 -19.24
C ALA A 153 -19.93 1.74 -20.50
N LYS A 154 -19.68 2.78 -21.29
CA LYS A 154 -20.32 2.97 -22.59
C LYS A 154 -19.26 3.03 -23.68
N PHE A 155 -19.26 2.04 -24.57
CA PHE A 155 -18.41 2.03 -25.75
C PHE A 155 -19.28 2.06 -27.01
N LEU A 156 -19.12 3.10 -27.83
CA LEU A 156 -19.98 3.39 -28.98
C LEU A 156 -21.47 3.39 -28.60
N PHE A 157 -22.26 2.47 -29.17
CA PHE A 157 -23.70 2.30 -28.92
C PHE A 157 -24.02 1.21 -27.89
N VAL A 158 -23.02 0.56 -27.32
CA VAL A 158 -23.20 -0.57 -26.39
C VAL A 158 -22.92 -0.13 -24.96
N LYS A 159 -23.90 -0.37 -24.07
CA LYS A 159 -23.75 -0.21 -22.63
C LYS A 159 -23.28 -1.53 -22.02
N PHE A 160 -22.28 -1.46 -21.17
CA PHE A 160 -21.78 -2.56 -20.36
C PHE A 160 -22.02 -2.21 -18.90
N GLU A 161 -22.65 -3.11 -18.17
CA GLU A 161 -22.90 -2.98 -16.74
C GLU A 161 -22.07 -4.03 -16.01
N TYR A 162 -21.36 -3.56 -14.98
CA TYR A 162 -20.54 -4.35 -14.10
C TYR A 162 -20.99 -4.14 -12.67
N THR A 163 -20.98 -5.21 -11.88
CA THR A 163 -21.08 -5.12 -10.43
C THR A 163 -19.77 -5.60 -9.84
N VAL A 164 -19.21 -4.80 -8.94
CA VAL A 164 -17.99 -5.13 -8.19
C VAL A 164 -18.40 -5.41 -6.76
N LYS A 165 -17.98 -6.56 -6.25
CA LYS A 165 -18.08 -6.90 -4.83
C LYS A 165 -16.66 -7.16 -4.32
N ILE A 166 -16.28 -6.44 -3.27
CA ILE A 166 -15.00 -6.62 -2.57
C ILE A 166 -15.33 -7.09 -1.16
N VAL A 167 -14.72 -8.18 -0.73
CA VAL A 167 -14.75 -8.64 0.66
C VAL A 167 -13.32 -8.60 1.16
N ASP A 168 -13.06 -7.71 2.12
CA ASP A 168 -11.77 -7.55 2.76
C ASP A 168 -11.84 -8.08 4.20
N ASP A 169 -11.06 -9.10 4.50
CA ASP A 169 -10.76 -9.57 5.85
C ASP A 169 -9.45 -8.93 6.30
N LEU A 170 -9.49 -8.14 7.38
CA LEU A 170 -8.39 -7.31 7.83
C LEU A 170 -8.05 -7.65 9.28
N TRP A 171 -6.77 -7.87 9.56
CA TRP A 171 -6.26 -8.05 10.91
C TRP A 171 -5.37 -6.87 11.27
N TYR A 172 -5.89 -5.95 12.07
CA TYR A 172 -5.15 -4.79 12.55
C TYR A 172 -4.82 -4.91 14.03
N THR A 173 -3.75 -4.25 14.46
CA THR A 173 -3.40 -4.14 15.88
C THR A 173 -3.62 -2.72 16.39
N THR A 174 -3.94 -2.59 17.68
CA THR A 174 -3.98 -1.30 18.40
C THR A 174 -2.81 -1.16 19.37
N ASP A 175 -1.93 -2.17 19.44
CA ASP A 175 -0.76 -2.17 20.31
C ASP A 175 0.31 -1.15 19.84
N VAL A 176 0.22 -0.70 18.58
CA VAL A 176 1.11 0.30 17.97
C VAL A 176 0.31 1.32 17.16
N GLU A 177 0.82 2.55 17.11
CA GLU A 177 0.22 3.61 16.28
C GLU A 177 0.63 3.49 14.81
N ILE A 178 -0.25 3.95 13.91
CA ILE A 178 0.10 4.11 12.50
C ILE A 178 1.19 5.19 12.37
N HIS A 179 2.28 4.85 11.66
CA HIS A 179 3.41 5.74 11.41
C HIS A 179 2.96 7.10 10.82
N PRO A 180 3.52 8.25 11.24
CA PRO A 180 3.10 9.57 10.74
C PRO A 180 3.19 9.72 9.21
N ILE A 181 4.24 9.18 8.59
CA ILE A 181 4.39 9.19 7.13
C ILE A 181 3.28 8.36 6.47
N ARG A 182 2.90 7.22 7.06
CA ARG A 182 1.78 6.40 6.56
C ARG A 182 0.44 7.11 6.72
N LYS A 183 0.23 7.88 7.79
CA LYS A 183 -0.95 8.74 7.95
C LYS A 183 -1.02 9.80 6.84
N LYS A 184 0.10 10.44 6.49
CA LYS A 184 0.18 11.39 5.36
C LYS A 184 -0.14 10.71 4.03
N TRP A 185 0.42 9.53 3.79
CA TRP A 185 0.13 8.71 2.60
C TRP A 185 -1.37 8.43 2.46
N ILE A 186 -2.00 7.92 3.51
CA ILE A 186 -3.44 7.62 3.55
C ILE A 186 -4.27 8.88 3.28
N HIS A 187 -3.92 9.99 3.93
CA HIS A 187 -4.63 11.24 3.76
C HIS A 187 -4.49 11.83 2.34
N ALA A 188 -3.35 11.62 1.68
CA ALA A 188 -3.16 12.03 0.30
C ALA A 188 -3.99 11.17 -0.68
N LEU A 189 -4.15 9.86 -0.40
CA LEU A 189 -5.05 8.98 -1.16
C LEU A 189 -6.53 9.39 -1.03
N MET A 190 -6.92 10.06 0.06
CA MET A 190 -8.27 10.62 0.25
C MET A 190 -8.48 11.97 -0.44
N ARG A 191 -7.48 12.45 -1.18
CA ARG A 191 -7.50 13.71 -1.94
C ARG A 191 -7.04 13.49 -3.37
N SER A 192 -7.44 12.37 -3.97
CA SER A 192 -6.99 11.99 -5.31
C SER A 192 -7.73 12.75 -6.44
N ASP A 193 -8.52 13.78 -6.10
CA ASP A 193 -9.49 14.46 -6.97
C ASP A 193 -10.54 13.51 -7.59
N ASN A 194 -10.70 12.30 -7.04
CA ASN A 194 -11.71 11.33 -7.45
C ASN A 194 -12.56 10.93 -6.25
N GLN A 195 -13.80 11.44 -6.24
CA GLN A 195 -14.72 11.25 -5.13
C GLN A 195 -15.04 9.76 -4.81
N ILE A 196 -14.98 8.86 -5.79
CA ILE A 196 -15.20 7.43 -5.56
C ILE A 196 -14.01 6.83 -4.79
N ILE A 197 -12.80 7.13 -5.24
CA ILE A 197 -11.55 6.69 -4.60
C ILE A 197 -11.45 7.29 -3.19
N ASP A 198 -11.70 8.60 -3.07
CA ASP A 198 -11.64 9.32 -1.81
C ASP A 198 -12.62 8.74 -0.78
N ASN A 199 -13.88 8.49 -1.18
CA ASN A 199 -14.89 7.90 -0.30
C ASN A 199 -14.54 6.46 0.10
N LEU A 200 -14.04 5.65 -0.84
CA LEU A 200 -13.63 4.28 -0.57
C LEU A 200 -12.53 4.24 0.51
N PHE A 201 -11.49 5.07 0.36
CA PHE A 201 -10.41 5.15 1.32
C PHE A 201 -10.85 5.77 2.66
N ALA A 202 -11.72 6.79 2.63
CA ALA A 202 -12.27 7.40 3.84
C ALA A 202 -13.02 6.37 4.69
N ASP A 203 -13.91 5.59 4.07
CA ASP A 203 -14.72 4.60 4.77
C ASP A 203 -13.87 3.42 5.24
N TYR A 204 -12.92 2.96 4.43
CA TYR A 204 -12.00 1.88 4.79
C TYR A 204 -11.15 2.25 6.01
N THR A 205 -10.52 3.43 5.99
CA THR A 205 -9.61 3.89 7.05
C THR A 205 -10.33 4.21 8.35
N LYS A 206 -11.58 4.68 8.29
CA LYS A 206 -12.43 4.92 9.45
C LYS A 206 -12.70 3.64 10.26
N ASN A 207 -12.65 2.47 9.64
CA ASN A 207 -12.93 1.19 10.30
C ASN A 207 -11.68 0.56 10.96
N LEU A 208 -10.52 1.21 10.91
CA LEU A 208 -9.25 0.66 11.41
C LEU A 208 -8.71 1.46 12.59
N GLY A 209 -8.46 0.78 13.71
CA GLY A 209 -7.89 1.38 14.93
C GLY A 209 -6.35 1.50 14.93
N GLY A 210 -5.67 0.89 13.95
CA GLY A 210 -4.21 0.88 13.86
C GLY A 210 -3.72 0.20 12.57
N PRO A 211 -2.42 -0.14 12.46
CA PRO A 211 -1.87 -0.72 11.24
C PRO A 211 -2.39 -2.14 10.99
N VAL A 212 -2.63 -2.44 9.72
CA VAL A 212 -3.02 -3.77 9.24
C VAL A 212 -1.78 -4.66 9.13
N LEU A 213 -1.81 -5.78 9.83
CA LEU A 213 -0.72 -6.78 9.86
C LEU A 213 -0.96 -7.92 8.87
N LYS A 214 -2.22 -8.16 8.50
CA LYS A 214 -2.62 -9.14 7.49
C LYS A 214 -3.90 -8.67 6.81
N SER A 215 -4.01 -8.92 5.51
CA SER A 215 -5.26 -8.77 4.76
C SER A 215 -5.52 -9.98 3.87
N GLU A 216 -6.79 -10.30 3.68
CA GLU A 216 -7.27 -11.22 2.66
C GLU A 216 -8.44 -10.56 1.93
N SER A 217 -8.29 -10.34 0.63
CA SER A 217 -9.25 -9.63 -0.20
C SER A 217 -9.78 -10.55 -1.30
N VAL A 218 -11.10 -10.55 -1.50
CA VAL A 218 -11.76 -11.22 -2.63
C VAL A 218 -12.51 -10.17 -3.43
N VAL A 219 -12.10 -9.98 -4.68
CA VAL A 219 -12.68 -9.02 -5.61
C VAL A 219 -13.41 -9.79 -6.71
N ASP A 220 -14.73 -9.72 -6.71
CA ASP A 220 -15.60 -10.27 -7.73
C ASP A 220 -16.08 -9.17 -8.67
N ILE A 221 -15.73 -9.28 -9.95
CA ILE A 221 -16.18 -8.38 -11.01
C ILE A 221 -17.13 -9.16 -11.91
N THR A 222 -18.41 -8.81 -11.86
CA THR A 222 -19.45 -9.49 -12.65
C THR A 222 -19.88 -8.64 -13.83
N ASN A 223 -19.75 -9.18 -15.04
CA ASN A 223 -20.38 -8.63 -16.24
C ASN A 223 -21.85 -9.04 -16.26
N VAL A 224 -22.75 -8.11 -15.96
CA VAL A 224 -24.19 -8.37 -15.79
C VAL A 224 -24.82 -8.95 -17.05
N ARG A 225 -24.41 -8.45 -18.22
CA ARG A 225 -24.95 -8.90 -19.52
C ARG A 225 -24.49 -10.32 -19.87
N LYS A 226 -23.21 -10.63 -19.64
CA LYS A 226 -22.63 -11.95 -19.94
C LYS A 226 -22.87 -12.98 -18.83
N LYS A 227 -23.36 -12.55 -17.66
CA LYS A 227 -23.50 -13.38 -16.44
C LYS A 227 -22.21 -14.13 -16.10
N LYS A 228 -21.07 -13.48 -16.34
CA LYS A 228 -19.73 -14.01 -16.06
C LYS A 228 -19.12 -13.20 -14.94
N THR A 229 -18.61 -13.88 -13.93
CA THR A 229 -17.88 -13.29 -12.82
C THR A 229 -16.43 -13.69 -12.95
N ASP A 230 -15.55 -12.69 -12.91
CA ASP A 230 -14.12 -12.86 -12.79
C ASP A 230 -13.74 -12.54 -11.33
N THR A 231 -13.04 -13.45 -10.69
CA THR A 231 -12.62 -13.34 -9.28
C THR A 231 -11.12 -13.16 -9.19
N GLN A 232 -10.70 -12.16 -8.43
CA GLN A 232 -9.32 -11.96 -7.99
C GLN A 232 -9.27 -12.14 -6.48
N LYS A 233 -8.22 -12.80 -6.00
CA LYS A 233 -7.92 -12.88 -4.57
C LYS A 233 -6.56 -12.26 -4.30
N GLU A 234 -6.43 -11.63 -3.16
CA GLU A 234 -5.18 -11.04 -2.71
C GLU A 234 -5.00 -11.36 -1.23
N ARG A 235 -3.77 -11.69 -0.84
CA ARG A 235 -3.39 -11.90 0.56
C ARG A 235 -2.12 -11.14 0.83
N THR A 236 -2.12 -10.39 1.93
CA THR A 236 -0.90 -9.79 2.48
C THR A 236 -0.69 -10.25 3.91
N GLU A 237 0.55 -10.47 4.31
CA GLU A 237 0.88 -10.87 5.68
C GLU A 237 2.25 -10.36 6.12
N LEU A 238 2.30 -9.78 7.31
CA LEU A 238 3.55 -9.40 7.97
C LEU A 238 4.28 -10.66 8.47
N THR A 239 5.41 -10.97 7.87
CA THR A 239 6.17 -12.19 8.17
C THR A 239 7.38 -11.94 9.06
N SER A 240 7.88 -10.71 9.12
CA SER A 240 9.02 -10.36 9.97
C SER A 240 9.04 -8.87 10.33
N VAL A 241 9.54 -8.57 11.53
CA VAL A 241 9.89 -7.23 11.97
C VAL A 241 11.27 -7.31 12.63
N LYS A 242 12.15 -6.38 12.27
CA LYS A 242 13.46 -6.23 12.93
C LYS A 242 13.81 -4.76 13.12
N GLU A 243 14.56 -4.52 14.18
CA GLU A 243 15.18 -3.23 14.46
C GLU A 243 16.42 -3.04 13.60
N LEU A 244 16.72 -1.79 13.26
CA LEU A 244 17.89 -1.42 12.47
C LEU A 244 18.75 -0.42 13.23
N THR A 245 20.06 -0.53 13.03
CA THR A 245 21.03 0.49 13.43
C THR A 245 21.02 1.69 12.47
N SER A 246 21.54 2.83 12.92
CA SER A 246 21.68 4.02 12.06
C SER A 246 22.50 3.74 10.80
N GLU A 247 23.57 2.95 10.92
CA GLU A 247 24.42 2.59 9.78
C GLU A 247 23.67 1.77 8.73
N GLU A 248 22.82 0.84 9.16
CA GLU A 248 21.97 0.06 8.25
C GLU A 248 20.93 0.93 7.56
N LEU A 249 20.26 1.81 8.31
CA LEU A 249 19.28 2.74 7.73
C LEU A 249 19.91 3.66 6.70
N ASP A 250 21.07 4.24 7.00
CA ASP A 250 21.75 5.15 6.09
C ASP A 250 22.14 4.46 4.78
N LYS A 251 22.56 3.19 4.83
CA LYS A 251 22.77 2.38 3.62
C LYS A 251 21.47 2.12 2.85
N ILE A 252 20.36 1.88 3.55
CA ILE A 252 19.06 1.61 2.92
C ILE A 252 18.46 2.87 2.27
N PHE A 253 18.64 4.05 2.86
CA PHE A 253 18.09 5.31 2.35
C PHE A 253 19.01 6.05 1.38
N GLN A 254 20.19 5.49 1.07
CA GLN A 254 21.00 6.02 -0.03
C GLN A 254 20.26 5.88 -1.35
N MET A 255 20.07 7.01 -2.03
CA MET A 255 19.50 7.03 -3.37
C MET A 255 20.54 6.51 -4.36
N PRO A 256 20.22 5.51 -5.20
CA PRO A 256 21.10 5.13 -6.30
C PRO A 256 21.24 6.29 -7.29
N LYS A 257 22.32 6.28 -8.08
CA LYS A 257 22.43 7.18 -9.23
C LYS A 257 21.33 6.81 -10.22
N CYS A 258 20.54 7.79 -10.63
CA CYS A 258 19.38 7.60 -11.47
C CYS A 258 19.27 8.69 -12.53
N GLU A 259 18.69 8.35 -13.68
CA GLU A 259 18.29 9.30 -14.70
C GLU A 259 16.89 9.85 -14.34
N PRO A 260 16.62 11.15 -14.52
CA PRO A 260 15.28 11.67 -14.28
C PRO A 260 14.29 11.00 -15.24
N MET A 261 13.16 10.51 -14.72
CA MET A 261 12.02 10.09 -15.56
C MET A 261 11.38 11.31 -16.20
N ASP A 262 10.90 11.16 -17.44
CA ASP A 262 9.89 12.08 -17.97
C ASP A 262 8.48 11.73 -17.45
N ASP A 263 7.50 12.59 -17.73
CA ASP A 263 6.14 12.43 -17.21
C ASP A 263 5.45 11.15 -17.72
N ASP A 264 5.77 10.71 -18.94
CA ASP A 264 5.23 9.50 -19.54
C ASP A 264 5.83 8.25 -18.86
N ASP A 265 7.13 8.25 -18.59
CA ASP A 265 7.80 7.19 -17.84
C ASP A 265 7.28 7.11 -16.39
N VAL A 266 7.06 8.25 -15.72
CA VAL A 266 6.42 8.28 -14.40
C VAL A 266 5.05 7.62 -14.47
N LYS A 267 4.26 7.96 -15.49
CA LYS A 267 2.91 7.43 -15.67
C LYS A 267 2.92 5.92 -15.86
N ASP A 268 3.74 5.41 -16.76
CA ASP A 268 3.86 3.99 -17.05
C ASP A 268 4.33 3.18 -15.83
N ASN A 269 5.30 3.70 -15.06
CA ASN A 269 5.80 3.01 -13.87
C ASN A 269 4.78 2.98 -12.73
N ALA A 270 4.12 4.10 -12.46
CA ALA A 270 3.05 4.16 -11.47
C ALA A 270 1.89 3.21 -11.84
N GLN A 271 1.53 3.14 -13.12
CA GLN A 271 0.51 2.22 -13.61
C GLN A 271 0.95 0.76 -13.44
N GLY A 272 2.22 0.46 -13.69
CA GLY A 272 2.80 -0.86 -13.46
C GLY A 272 2.72 -1.30 -11.99
N LEU A 273 3.04 -0.39 -11.05
CA LEU A 273 2.92 -0.67 -9.62
C LEU A 273 1.47 -0.84 -9.17
N LEU A 274 0.55 0.02 -9.63
CA LEU A 274 -0.88 -0.10 -9.35
C LEU A 274 -1.44 -1.44 -9.86
N SER A 275 -1.12 -1.79 -11.10
CA SER A 275 -1.60 -3.03 -11.74
C SER A 275 -1.08 -4.29 -11.06
N ALA A 276 0.07 -4.20 -10.40
CA ALA A 276 0.70 -5.26 -9.61
C ALA A 276 0.23 -5.30 -8.14
N GLY A 277 -0.70 -4.42 -7.72
CA GLY A 277 -1.19 -4.34 -6.34
C GLY A 277 -0.23 -3.65 -5.35
N LYS A 278 0.95 -3.21 -5.82
CA LYS A 278 2.07 -2.68 -5.01
C LYS A 278 1.85 -1.29 -4.39
N LEU A 279 0.71 -0.68 -4.68
CA LEU A 279 0.32 0.63 -4.17
C LEU A 279 -0.92 0.55 -3.26
N THR A 280 -1.38 -0.66 -2.94
CA THR A 280 -2.51 -0.88 -2.04
C THR A 280 -2.05 -0.94 -0.56
N LEU A 281 -3.01 -0.93 0.38
CA LEU A 281 -2.81 -0.56 1.79
C LEU A 281 -2.04 -1.57 2.66
#